data_AF-A0A958STY8-F1
#
_entry.id   AF-A0A958STY8-F1
#
_cell.length_a   1.000
_cell.length_b   1.000
_cell.length_c   1.000
_cell.angle_alpha   90.00
_cell.angle_beta   90.00
_cell.angle_gamma   90.00
#
_symmetry.space_group_name_H-M   'P 1'
#
loop_
_entity.id
_entity.type
_entity.pdbx_description
1 polymer ?
#
loop_
_entity_poly.entity_id
_entity_poly.type
_entity_poly.pdbx_seq_one_letter_code
_entity_poly.pdbx_strand_id
1 'polypeptide(L)'
;MLFFFGTRATKIGETPIKNTTCNFCSQPDTFKVITFGRYLHFFWIPIFPLFKTQTAECSHCKKTYSENEFSQEMKTAIVKAHELNSPKRPIWHGCGCLLIIAFFVLPMIFGGIYNIFKEDDGSKDINEENDVRAEYLNEELSRVTSSLTIETDSIAYDLKECINLTIEGIETDKIKYATALNKNRLLVLLKVDDMKKIKKSSRKELVYAVEECLDLMEYQNIDEYYIGVDGKWNLLMVKTPYVSDLGGDFADLSDLYTFYDEFENELVRKRNDTLMEVEIQSTE
;
A
#
# COMPACT_ATOMS: atom_id res chain seq x y z
N MET A 1 -6.55 37.98 -24.86
CA MET A 1 -6.79 36.91 -23.87
C MET A 1 -5.48 36.17 -23.64
N LEU A 2 -5.05 36.03 -22.39
CA LEU A 2 -3.89 35.20 -22.04
C LEU A 2 -4.39 33.75 -21.99
N PHE A 3 -4.09 32.97 -23.02
CA PHE A 3 -4.39 31.53 -23.00
C PHE A 3 -3.26 30.82 -22.25
N PHE A 4 -3.52 30.45 -21.00
CA PHE A 4 -2.58 29.69 -20.18
C PHE A 4 -2.38 28.26 -20.69
N PHE A 5 -3.33 27.71 -21.46
CA PHE A 5 -3.21 26.40 -22.08
C PHE A 5 -3.47 26.47 -23.58
N GLY A 6 -2.86 25.58 -24.36
CA GLY A 6 -3.05 25.54 -25.80
C GLY A 6 -2.07 24.62 -26.52
N THR A 7 -2.14 24.62 -27.86
CA THR A 7 -1.17 23.89 -28.69
C THR A 7 -0.18 24.85 -29.32
N ARG A 8 1.09 24.47 -29.33
CA ARG A 8 2.16 25.16 -30.05
C ARG A 8 2.88 24.19 -30.96
N ALA A 9 3.59 24.74 -31.93
CA ALA A 9 4.40 24.00 -32.87
C ALA A 9 5.83 24.54 -32.84
N THR A 10 6.80 23.64 -32.86
CA THR A 10 8.23 23.97 -33.02
C THR A 10 8.76 23.26 -34.25
N LYS A 11 9.60 23.95 -35.03
CA LYS A 11 10.33 23.34 -36.15
C LYS A 11 11.29 22.27 -35.59
N ILE A 12 11.09 21.01 -35.96
CA ILE A 12 11.91 19.87 -35.50
C ILE A 12 12.88 19.36 -36.57
N GLY A 13 12.69 19.74 -37.83
CA GLY A 13 13.57 19.34 -38.91
C GLY A 13 13.22 20.01 -40.23
N GLU A 14 14.20 20.02 -41.12
CA GLU A 14 14.05 20.43 -42.51
C GLU A 14 14.80 19.43 -43.38
N THR A 15 14.15 18.93 -44.43
CA THR A 15 14.74 17.91 -45.30
C THR A 15 14.40 18.20 -46.75
N PRO A 16 15.40 18.31 -47.65
CA PRO A 16 15.13 18.41 -49.08
C PRO A 16 14.57 17.09 -49.61
N ILE A 17 13.61 17.17 -50.53
CA ILE A 17 13.04 16.00 -51.21
C ILE A 17 13.39 16.04 -52.71
N LYS A 18 13.61 14.87 -53.30
CA LYS A 18 14.01 14.68 -54.70
C LYS A 18 12.95 13.88 -55.46
N ASN A 19 13.06 13.84 -56.79
CA ASN A 19 12.10 13.27 -57.73
C ASN A 19 10.71 13.91 -57.61
N THR A 20 10.68 15.24 -57.53
CA THR A 20 9.42 16.01 -57.46
C THR A 20 9.51 17.26 -58.32
N THR A 21 8.41 17.67 -58.94
CA THR A 21 8.34 18.92 -59.71
C THR A 21 7.35 19.89 -59.07
N CYS A 22 7.72 21.17 -58.96
CA CYS A 22 6.81 22.18 -58.41
C CYS A 22 5.70 22.54 -59.41
N ASN A 23 4.44 22.26 -59.07
CA ASN A 23 3.28 22.56 -59.93
C ASN A 23 3.07 24.05 -60.22
N PHE A 24 3.72 24.95 -59.48
CA PHE A 24 3.56 26.40 -59.63
C PHE A 24 4.60 27.04 -60.56
N CYS A 25 5.87 26.59 -60.53
CA CYS A 25 6.95 27.17 -61.34
C CYS A 25 7.71 26.14 -62.20
N SER A 26 7.25 24.88 -62.20
CA SER A 26 7.79 23.76 -63.00
C SER A 26 9.26 23.45 -62.77
N GLN A 27 9.86 23.91 -61.68
CA GLN A 27 11.26 23.61 -61.33
C GLN A 27 11.36 22.25 -60.61
N PRO A 28 12.23 21.33 -61.09
CA PRO A 28 12.43 20.02 -60.48
C PRO A 28 13.28 20.11 -59.21
N ASP A 29 13.03 19.21 -58.25
CA ASP A 29 13.82 18.99 -57.04
C ASP A 29 14.09 20.25 -56.20
N THR A 30 13.11 21.16 -56.19
CA THR A 30 13.18 22.42 -55.44
C THR A 30 12.47 22.37 -54.09
N PHE A 31 11.89 21.25 -53.70
CA PHE A 31 11.12 21.18 -52.45
C PHE A 31 11.99 20.91 -51.23
N LYS A 32 11.75 21.69 -50.18
CA LYS A 32 12.16 21.41 -48.80
C LYS A 32 10.94 21.16 -47.94
N VAL A 33 10.99 20.10 -47.14
CA VAL A 33 9.92 19.72 -46.22
C VAL A 33 10.32 20.13 -44.82
N ILE A 34 9.53 21.02 -44.24
CA ILE A 34 9.69 21.51 -42.88
C ILE A 34 8.74 20.69 -42.00
N THR A 35 9.32 19.99 -41.02
CA THR A 35 8.55 19.21 -40.05
C THR A 35 8.40 20.01 -38.77
N PHE A 36 7.17 20.13 -38.30
CA PHE A 36 6.84 20.74 -37.02
C PHE A 36 6.37 19.68 -36.02
N GLY A 37 6.90 19.71 -34.81
CA GLY A 37 6.40 18.93 -33.69
C GLY A 37 5.40 19.78 -32.91
N ARG A 38 4.14 19.31 -32.81
CA ARG A 38 3.12 19.96 -31.99
C ARG A 38 3.15 19.42 -30.57
N TYR A 39 2.92 20.30 -29.61
CA TYR A 39 2.84 19.95 -28.20
C TYR A 39 1.74 20.77 -27.51
N LEU A 40 1.14 20.16 -26.49
CA LEU A 40 0.28 20.84 -25.55
C LEU A 40 1.16 21.58 -24.54
N HIS A 41 0.84 22.82 -24.25
CA HIS A 41 1.48 23.59 -23.19
C HIS A 41 0.48 24.04 -22.14
N PHE A 42 0.98 24.23 -20.93
CA PHE A 42 0.31 24.89 -19.81
C PHE A 42 1.27 25.90 -19.21
N PHE A 43 0.83 27.14 -19.02
CA PHE A 43 1.67 28.29 -18.68
C PHE A 43 2.97 28.34 -19.50
N TRP A 44 2.88 28.21 -20.83
CA TRP A 44 4.03 28.17 -21.75
C TRP A 44 4.99 26.98 -21.60
N ILE A 45 4.76 26.08 -20.64
CA ILE A 45 5.57 24.88 -20.43
C ILE A 45 5.00 23.73 -21.27
N PRO A 46 5.79 23.11 -22.16
CA PRO A 46 5.37 21.90 -22.88
C PRO A 46 5.10 20.75 -21.91
N ILE A 47 3.86 20.25 -21.89
CA ILE A 47 3.48 19.10 -21.06
C ILE A 47 3.56 17.82 -21.89
N PHE A 48 2.92 17.81 -23.06
CA PHE A 48 2.74 16.57 -23.81
C PHE A 48 2.96 16.76 -25.31
N PRO A 49 3.80 15.93 -25.96
CA PRO A 49 3.96 15.95 -27.41
C PRO A 49 2.75 15.30 -28.09
N LEU A 50 2.11 16.01 -29.01
CA LEU A 50 0.91 15.55 -29.71
C LEU A 50 1.30 14.79 -30.99
N PHE A 51 1.23 15.48 -32.14
CA PHE A 51 1.50 14.94 -33.47
C PHE A 51 2.53 15.80 -34.21
N LYS A 52 3.03 15.28 -35.33
CA LYS A 52 3.88 16.04 -36.26
C LYS A 52 2.98 16.59 -37.38
N THR A 53 3.32 17.76 -37.90
CA THR A 53 2.70 18.32 -39.10
C THR A 53 3.79 18.71 -40.07
N GLN A 54 3.54 18.52 -41.36
CA GLN A 54 4.53 18.82 -42.39
C GLN A 54 4.07 19.95 -43.31
N THR A 55 5.05 20.65 -43.86
CA THR A 55 4.81 21.72 -44.83
C THR A 55 5.93 21.69 -45.85
N ALA A 56 5.58 21.66 -47.13
CA ALA A 56 6.55 21.66 -48.20
C ALA A 56 6.64 23.06 -48.80
N GLU A 57 7.84 23.59 -48.94
CA GLU A 57 8.10 24.89 -49.55
C GLU A 57 9.03 24.71 -50.75
N CYS A 58 8.66 25.27 -51.89
CA CYS A 58 9.53 25.35 -53.05
C CYS A 58 10.63 26.40 -52.80
N SER A 59 11.89 26.00 -52.84
CA SER A 59 13.05 26.87 -52.65
C SER A 59 13.17 27.96 -53.71
N HIS A 60 12.64 27.72 -54.92
CA HIS A 60 12.66 28.66 -56.05
C HIS A 60 11.55 29.72 -55.97
N CYS A 61 10.27 29.32 -56.01
CA CYS A 61 9.14 30.26 -56.05
C CYS A 61 8.50 30.57 -54.69
N LYS A 62 8.97 29.93 -53.61
CA LYS A 62 8.44 30.06 -52.23
C LYS A 62 6.99 29.62 -52.04
N LYS A 63 6.37 28.98 -53.04
CA LYS A 63 5.04 28.38 -52.88
C LYS A 63 5.10 27.30 -51.80
N THR A 64 4.19 27.42 -50.84
CA THR A 64 4.02 26.51 -49.71
C THR A 64 2.81 25.62 -49.92
N TYR A 65 2.93 24.35 -49.56
CA TYR A 65 1.89 23.34 -49.58
C TYR A 65 1.74 22.75 -48.18
N SER A 66 0.50 22.67 -47.71
CA SER A 66 0.14 21.97 -46.48
C SER A 66 -0.03 20.47 -46.72
N GLU A 67 -0.02 19.67 -45.65
CA GLU A 67 0.06 18.20 -45.72
C GLU A 67 -1.09 17.55 -46.51
N ASN A 68 -2.27 18.16 -46.48
CA ASN A 68 -3.44 17.76 -47.28
C ASN A 68 -3.34 18.14 -48.77
N GLU A 69 -2.42 19.03 -49.15
CA GLU A 69 -2.17 19.47 -50.52
C GLU A 69 -1.01 18.73 -51.20
N PHE A 70 -0.37 17.77 -50.50
CA PHE A 70 0.77 17.05 -51.04
C PHE A 70 0.39 16.15 -52.22
N SER A 71 1.13 16.28 -53.32
CA SER A 71 1.04 15.36 -54.46
C SER A 71 1.54 13.96 -54.08
N GLN A 72 1.18 12.96 -54.88
CA GLN A 72 1.61 11.58 -54.64
C GLN A 72 3.15 11.43 -54.74
N GLU A 73 3.78 12.20 -55.63
CA GLU A 73 5.25 12.27 -55.74
C GLU A 73 5.88 12.79 -54.45
N MET A 74 5.33 13.89 -53.90
CA MET A 74 5.82 14.47 -52.65
C MET A 74 5.70 13.50 -51.48
N LYS A 75 4.55 12.84 -51.33
CA LYS A 75 4.34 11.83 -50.27
C LYS A 75 5.38 10.71 -50.35
N THR A 76 5.64 10.20 -51.55
CA THR A 76 6.62 9.13 -51.77
C THR A 76 8.05 9.59 -51.47
N ALA A 77 8.41 10.80 -51.90
CA ALA A 77 9.73 11.38 -51.63
C ALA A 77 9.95 11.67 -50.14
N ILE A 78 8.91 12.08 -49.42
CA ILE A 78 8.92 12.30 -47.97
C ILE A 78 9.17 10.99 -47.22
N VAL A 79 8.46 9.90 -47.58
CA VAL A 79 8.66 8.59 -46.95
C VAL A 79 10.11 8.13 -47.10
N LYS A 80 10.66 8.20 -48.32
CA LYS A 80 12.07 7.87 -48.58
C LYS A 80 13.04 8.75 -47.80
N ALA A 81 12.76 10.05 -47.69
CA ALA A 81 13.58 10.97 -46.92
C ALA A 81 13.56 10.65 -45.41
N HIS A 82 12.41 10.22 -44.88
CA HIS A 82 12.25 9.84 -43.47
C HIS A 82 12.88 8.49 -43.11
N GLU A 83 12.94 7.54 -44.05
CA GLU A 83 13.69 6.29 -43.88
C GLU A 83 15.17 6.56 -43.64
N LEU A 84 15.73 7.57 -44.32
CA LEU A 84 17.14 7.97 -44.17
C LEU A 84 17.37 8.82 -42.93
N ASN A 85 16.56 9.86 -42.71
CA ASN A 85 16.71 10.82 -41.62
C ASN A 85 15.35 11.24 -41.08
N SER A 86 14.84 10.48 -40.12
CA SER A 86 13.59 10.81 -39.42
C SER A 86 13.77 11.97 -38.42
N PRO A 87 12.99 13.06 -38.52
CA PRO A 87 13.03 14.17 -37.57
C PRO A 87 12.65 13.69 -36.17
N LYS A 88 13.59 13.76 -35.23
CA LYS A 88 13.36 13.37 -33.83
C LYS A 88 12.60 14.48 -33.09
N ARG A 89 11.74 14.09 -32.15
CA ARG A 89 11.04 15.06 -31.28
C ARG A 89 12.03 15.57 -30.23
N PRO A 90 12.04 16.88 -29.91
CA PRO A 90 12.83 17.41 -28.81
C PRO A 90 12.43 16.78 -27.48
N ILE A 91 13.42 16.43 -26.65
CA ILE A 91 13.21 15.79 -25.34
C ILE A 91 12.44 16.73 -24.39
N TRP A 92 12.59 18.06 -24.56
CA TRP A 92 11.93 19.04 -23.71
C TRP A 92 10.39 19.09 -23.87
N HIS A 93 9.80 18.46 -24.90
CA HIS A 93 8.34 18.46 -25.05
C HIS A 93 7.62 17.69 -23.93
N GLY A 94 8.35 16.92 -23.11
CA GLY A 94 7.81 16.20 -21.95
C GLY A 94 8.24 16.75 -20.58
N CYS A 95 8.91 17.91 -20.50
CA CYS A 95 9.42 18.42 -19.22
C CYS A 95 8.30 18.74 -18.22
N GLY A 96 7.15 19.22 -18.70
CA GLY A 96 5.99 19.50 -17.85
C GLY A 96 5.41 18.26 -17.18
N CYS A 97 5.40 17.11 -17.86
CA CYS A 97 4.97 15.85 -17.25
C CYS A 97 5.87 15.44 -16.07
N LEU A 98 7.19 15.65 -16.19
CA LEU A 98 8.14 15.34 -15.11
C LEU A 98 7.83 16.19 -13.86
N LEU A 99 7.55 17.48 -14.03
CA LEU A 99 7.16 18.36 -12.92
C LEU A 99 5.85 17.91 -12.27
N ILE A 100 4.83 17.57 -13.07
CA ILE A 100 3.55 17.09 -12.53
C ILE A 100 3.76 15.79 -11.73
N ILE A 101 4.55 14.86 -12.26
CA ILE A 101 4.86 13.61 -11.56
C ILE A 101 5.61 13.89 -10.26
N ALA A 102 6.64 14.74 -10.29
CA ALA A 102 7.48 15.03 -9.14
C ALA A 102 6.73 15.75 -8.00
N PHE A 103 5.85 16.71 -8.33
CA PHE A 103 5.21 17.57 -7.33
C PHE A 103 3.83 17.10 -6.89
N PHE A 104 3.12 16.33 -7.71
CA PHE A 104 1.74 15.92 -7.41
C PHE A 104 1.59 14.41 -7.30
N VAL A 105 2.12 13.65 -8.25
CA VAL A 105 1.91 12.20 -8.28
C VAL A 105 2.78 11.48 -7.26
N LEU A 106 4.08 11.80 -7.22
CA LEU A 106 5.01 11.17 -6.27
C LEU A 106 4.59 11.43 -4.82
N PRO A 107 4.31 12.67 -4.36
CA PRO A 107 3.89 12.90 -2.98
C PRO A 107 2.56 12.23 -2.64
N MET A 108 1.64 12.12 -3.59
CA MET A 108 0.36 11.41 -3.37
C MET A 108 0.58 9.90 -3.21
N ILE A 109 1.45 9.31 -4.03
CA ILE A 109 1.83 7.89 -3.92
C ILE A 109 2.63 7.65 -2.63
N PHE A 110 3.66 8.46 -2.37
CA PHE A 110 4.48 8.35 -1.16
C PHE A 110 3.68 8.61 0.10
N GLY A 111 2.74 9.57 0.10
CA GLY A 111 1.82 9.81 1.21
C GLY A 111 0.86 8.65 1.43
N GLY A 112 0.29 8.09 0.35
CA GLY A 112 -0.57 6.91 0.43
C GLY A 112 0.18 5.67 0.96
N ILE A 113 1.39 5.41 0.44
CA ILE A 113 2.26 4.33 0.91
C ILE A 113 2.73 4.60 2.35
N TYR A 114 3.09 5.83 2.69
CA TYR A 114 3.47 6.22 4.05
C TYR A 114 2.31 5.98 5.00
N ASN A 115 1.05 6.27 4.65
CA ASN A 115 -0.09 5.94 5.52
C ASN A 115 -0.32 4.43 5.67
N ILE A 116 0.08 3.61 4.68
CA ILE A 116 -0.04 2.14 4.75
C ILE A 116 1.11 1.51 5.56
N PHE A 117 2.32 2.06 5.46
CA PHE A 117 3.53 1.53 6.12
C PHE A 117 3.95 2.32 7.36
N LYS A 118 3.24 3.40 7.69
CA LYS A 118 3.25 3.96 9.03
C LYS A 118 2.64 2.87 9.88
N GLU A 119 3.55 2.04 10.41
CA GLU A 119 3.38 1.27 11.63
C GLU A 119 2.50 2.12 12.53
N ASP A 120 1.33 1.60 12.85
CA ASP A 120 0.34 2.27 13.67
C ASP A 120 0.99 2.50 15.04
N ASP A 121 1.75 3.59 15.17
CA ASP A 121 2.13 4.21 16.42
C ASP A 121 0.86 4.85 16.96
N GLY A 122 -0.07 3.97 17.36
CA GLY A 122 -1.45 4.22 17.75
C GLY A 122 -1.71 5.67 18.13
N SER A 123 -2.08 6.47 17.13
CA SER A 123 -2.50 7.86 17.28
C SER A 123 -2.96 8.35 15.90
N LYS A 124 -4.25 8.57 15.63
CA LYS A 124 -5.30 9.11 16.48
C LYS A 124 -6.63 8.99 15.74
N ASP A 125 -7.67 8.56 16.45
CA ASP A 125 -8.86 9.39 16.56
C ASP A 125 -8.89 9.99 17.97
N ILE A 126 -8.71 11.32 18.07
CA ILE A 126 -8.86 12.06 19.32
C ILE A 126 -10.35 12.17 19.58
N ASN A 127 -10.98 11.07 19.97
CA ASN A 127 -12.32 10.98 20.57
C ASN A 127 -12.62 9.56 21.10
N GLU A 128 -11.68 8.62 21.02
CA GLU A 128 -11.74 7.38 21.79
C GLU A 128 -10.87 7.58 23.03
N GLU A 129 -11.55 7.56 24.17
CA GLU A 129 -10.96 7.39 25.49
C GLU A 129 -9.79 6.39 25.39
N ASN A 130 -8.57 6.78 25.80
CA ASN A 130 -7.40 5.90 25.77
C ASN A 130 -7.73 4.62 26.53
N ASP A 131 -8.14 3.59 25.81
CA ASP A 131 -8.58 2.33 26.40
C ASP A 131 -7.37 1.67 27.05
N VAL A 132 -7.34 1.66 28.38
CA VAL A 132 -6.23 1.13 29.17
C VAL A 132 -6.00 -0.36 28.86
N ARG A 133 -7.03 -1.07 28.38
CA ARG A 133 -6.96 -2.48 27.98
C ARG A 133 -6.03 -2.68 26.79
N ALA A 134 -5.88 -1.68 25.93
CA ALA A 134 -4.92 -1.70 24.83
C ALA A 134 -3.46 -1.76 25.34
N GLU A 135 -3.15 -1.03 26.41
CA GLU A 135 -1.82 -1.06 27.03
C GLU A 135 -1.52 -2.43 27.64
N TYR A 136 -2.48 -3.02 28.35
CA TYR A 136 -2.33 -4.37 28.91
C TYR A 136 -2.14 -5.43 27.82
N LEU A 137 -2.90 -5.37 26.73
CA LEU A 137 -2.73 -6.31 25.63
C LEU A 137 -1.38 -6.17 24.93
N ASN A 138 -0.86 -4.95 24.80
CA ASN A 138 0.47 -4.71 24.24
C ASN A 138 1.59 -5.25 25.14
N GLU A 139 1.45 -5.11 26.45
CA GLU A 139 2.36 -5.75 27.42
C GLU A 139 2.34 -7.28 27.23
N GLU A 140 1.15 -7.88 27.13
CA GLU A 140 0.98 -9.31 26.86
C GLU A 140 1.61 -9.79 25.54
N LEU A 141 1.38 -9.06 24.45
CA LEU A 141 1.99 -9.35 23.14
C LEU A 141 3.52 -9.27 23.16
N SER A 142 4.11 -8.45 24.05
CA SER A 142 5.55 -8.37 24.20
C SER A 142 6.17 -9.60 24.88
N ARG A 143 5.37 -10.39 25.62
CA ARG A 143 5.81 -11.58 26.35
C ARG A 143 5.91 -12.84 25.47
N VAL A 144 5.38 -12.80 24.23
CA VAL A 144 5.37 -13.98 23.35
C VAL A 144 6.80 -14.50 23.09
N THR A 145 7.03 -15.78 23.37
CA THR A 145 8.34 -16.40 23.24
C THR A 145 8.24 -17.84 22.76
N SER A 146 9.28 -18.31 22.06
CA SER A 146 9.42 -19.72 21.68
C SER A 146 10.16 -20.54 22.75
N SER A 147 10.88 -19.87 23.64
CA SER A 147 11.65 -20.45 24.75
C SER A 147 10.80 -20.55 26.02
N LEU A 148 9.78 -21.41 25.99
CA LEU A 148 8.87 -21.63 27.10
C LEU A 148 9.48 -22.60 28.12
N THR A 149 9.30 -22.28 29.40
CA THR A 149 9.51 -23.23 30.50
C THR A 149 8.24 -23.31 31.34
N ILE A 150 8.06 -24.44 32.04
CA ILE A 150 6.94 -24.63 32.99
C ILE A 150 6.92 -23.52 34.05
N GLU A 151 8.10 -22.99 34.42
CA GLU A 151 8.24 -21.93 35.43
C GLU A 151 7.80 -20.56 34.92
N THR A 152 7.99 -20.27 33.63
CA THR A 152 7.63 -18.97 33.03
C THR A 152 6.18 -18.92 32.57
N ASP A 153 5.68 -20.00 31.99
CA ASP A 153 4.33 -20.09 31.45
C ASP A 153 3.97 -21.58 31.21
N SER A 154 3.38 -22.23 32.21
CA SER A 154 3.05 -23.65 32.14
C SER A 154 1.98 -23.96 31.10
N ILE A 155 0.97 -23.09 30.95
CA ILE A 155 -0.13 -23.29 30.01
C ILE A 155 0.38 -23.17 28.58
N ALA A 156 1.18 -22.14 28.28
CA ALA A 156 1.80 -22.01 26.96
C ALA A 156 2.70 -23.21 26.65
N TYR A 157 3.44 -23.72 27.64
CA TYR A 157 4.29 -24.89 27.49
C TYR A 157 3.48 -26.14 27.12
N ASP A 158 2.43 -26.45 27.89
CA ASP A 158 1.56 -27.61 27.64
C ASP A 158 0.83 -27.49 26.29
N LEU A 159 0.35 -26.28 25.98
CA LEU A 159 -0.34 -25.99 24.73
C LEU A 159 0.59 -26.19 23.51
N LYS A 160 1.85 -25.74 23.61
CA LYS A 160 2.85 -25.95 22.56
C LYS A 160 3.08 -27.44 22.31
N GLU A 161 3.24 -28.23 23.37
CA GLU A 161 3.44 -29.68 23.25
C GLU A 161 2.22 -30.37 22.63
N CYS A 162 1.00 -29.97 23.02
CA CYS A 162 -0.22 -30.49 22.42
C CYS A 162 -0.34 -30.14 20.93
N ILE A 163 -0.15 -28.86 20.56
CA ILE A 163 -0.27 -28.40 19.16
C ILE A 163 0.74 -29.09 18.25
N ASN A 164 1.96 -29.36 18.75
CA ASN A 164 2.98 -30.12 18.03
C ASN A 164 2.52 -31.53 17.65
N LEU A 165 1.59 -32.12 18.42
CA LEU A 165 1.04 -33.45 18.17
C LEU A 165 -0.22 -33.41 17.29
N THR A 166 -0.99 -32.33 17.38
CA THR A 166 -2.31 -32.21 16.71
C THR A 166 -2.19 -31.77 15.25
N ILE A 167 -1.22 -30.91 14.90
CA ILE A 167 -1.14 -30.35 13.55
C ILE A 167 0.01 -30.95 12.74
N GLU A 168 -0.32 -31.53 11.58
CA GLU A 168 0.67 -31.92 10.58
C GLU A 168 0.88 -30.83 9.52
N GLY A 169 2.14 -30.56 9.15
CA GLY A 169 2.47 -29.66 8.04
C GLY A 169 2.60 -28.18 8.36
N ILE A 170 2.49 -27.80 9.64
CA ILE A 170 2.88 -26.48 10.16
C ILE A 170 4.21 -26.64 10.93
N GLU A 171 5.19 -25.79 10.65
CA GLU A 171 6.44 -25.70 11.43
C GLU A 171 6.15 -25.03 12.78
N THR A 172 5.65 -25.82 13.74
CA THR A 172 5.20 -25.36 15.06
C THR A 172 6.35 -24.92 15.98
N ASP A 173 7.58 -25.32 15.67
CA ASP A 173 8.82 -24.94 16.37
C ASP A 173 9.10 -23.43 16.33
N LYS A 174 8.56 -22.74 15.32
CA LYS A 174 8.73 -21.30 15.10
C LYS A 174 7.60 -20.46 15.68
N ILE A 175 6.54 -21.09 16.18
CA ILE A 175 5.44 -20.39 16.82
C ILE A 175 5.89 -19.96 18.21
N LYS A 176 5.66 -18.70 18.53
CA LYS A 176 5.87 -18.13 19.87
C LYS A 176 4.53 -18.06 20.57
N TYR A 177 4.54 -18.28 21.88
CA TYR A 177 3.35 -18.34 22.70
C TYR A 177 3.48 -17.40 23.89
N ALA A 178 2.35 -16.87 24.35
CA ALA A 178 2.17 -16.34 25.70
C ALA A 178 0.74 -16.63 26.14
N THR A 179 0.56 -16.88 27.43
CA THR A 179 -0.76 -16.93 28.03
C THR A 179 -0.91 -15.96 29.19
N ALA A 180 -2.15 -15.56 29.45
CA ALA A 180 -2.52 -14.77 30.60
C ALA A 180 -3.85 -15.26 31.18
N LEU A 181 -3.93 -15.31 32.50
CA LEU A 181 -5.15 -15.67 33.22
C LEU A 181 -5.79 -14.42 33.80
N ASN A 182 -7.10 -14.29 33.59
CA ASN A 182 -7.92 -13.30 34.27
C ASN A 182 -9.18 -13.98 34.79
N LYS A 183 -9.17 -14.37 36.07
CA LYS A 183 -10.23 -15.15 36.72
C LYS A 183 -10.55 -16.45 35.96
N ASN A 184 -11.72 -16.52 35.32
CA ASN A 184 -12.15 -17.67 34.51
C ASN A 184 -11.91 -17.50 33.02
N ARG A 185 -11.14 -16.49 32.63
CA ARG A 185 -10.74 -16.21 31.25
C ARG A 185 -9.28 -16.57 31.05
N LEU A 186 -8.99 -17.20 29.92
CA LEU A 186 -7.63 -17.47 29.46
C LEU A 186 -7.39 -16.78 28.13
N LEU A 187 -6.38 -15.92 28.11
CA LEU A 187 -5.84 -15.33 26.90
C LEU A 187 -4.70 -16.21 26.38
N VAL A 188 -4.74 -16.54 25.10
CA VAL A 188 -3.72 -17.29 24.37
C VAL A 188 -3.27 -16.46 23.18
N LEU A 189 -2.00 -16.06 23.16
CA LEU A 189 -1.40 -15.31 22.08
C LEU A 189 -0.37 -16.17 21.36
N LEU A 190 -0.55 -16.34 20.05
CA LEU A 190 0.39 -17.02 19.17
C LEU A 190 1.00 -16.00 18.21
N LYS A 191 2.33 -15.98 18.07
CA LYS A 191 3.01 -15.15 17.06
C LYS A 191 3.69 -16.02 16.01
N VAL A 192 3.34 -15.80 14.74
CA VAL A 192 3.85 -16.57 13.60
C VAL A 192 4.52 -15.66 12.57
N ASP A 193 5.86 -15.70 12.53
CA ASP A 193 6.66 -14.80 11.71
C ASP A 193 6.56 -15.09 10.18
N ASP A 194 6.24 -16.32 9.77
CA ASP A 194 6.18 -16.75 8.36
C ASP A 194 4.90 -17.53 7.97
N MET A 195 3.77 -16.83 7.98
CA MET A 195 2.46 -17.37 7.56
C MET A 195 2.28 -17.53 6.04
N LYS A 196 3.28 -17.15 5.23
CA LYS A 196 3.22 -17.23 3.75
C LYS A 196 3.31 -18.67 3.24
N LYS A 197 3.91 -19.56 4.01
CA LYS A 197 4.04 -20.98 3.67
C LYS A 197 2.79 -21.81 4.00
N ILE A 198 1.89 -21.26 4.81
CA ILE A 198 0.66 -21.94 5.25
C ILE A 198 -0.49 -21.49 4.34
N LYS A 199 -1.15 -22.46 3.69
CA LYS A 199 -2.34 -22.19 2.85
C LYS A 199 -3.40 -21.49 3.68
N LYS A 200 -4.08 -20.50 3.09
CA LYS A 200 -5.12 -19.71 3.78
C LYS A 200 -6.23 -20.56 4.40
N SER A 201 -6.61 -21.67 3.75
CA SER A 201 -7.56 -22.66 4.28
C SER A 201 -7.09 -23.34 5.56
N SER A 202 -5.77 -23.56 5.70
CA SER A 202 -5.14 -24.26 6.81
C SER A 202 -4.71 -23.33 7.94
N ARG A 203 -4.85 -22.00 7.79
CA ARG A 203 -4.58 -21.05 8.88
C ARG A 203 -5.57 -21.22 10.03
N LYS A 204 -6.83 -21.55 9.72
CA LYS A 204 -7.86 -21.83 10.71
C LYS A 204 -7.59 -23.09 11.52
N GLU A 205 -6.89 -24.07 10.93
CA GLU A 205 -6.51 -25.32 11.60
C GLU A 205 -5.65 -25.03 12.83
N LEU A 206 -4.82 -23.97 12.82
CA LEU A 206 -4.05 -23.56 14.00
C LEU A 206 -4.95 -23.14 15.16
N VAL A 207 -5.97 -22.32 14.89
CA VAL A 207 -6.90 -21.87 15.95
C VAL A 207 -7.74 -23.05 16.45
N TYR A 208 -8.20 -23.92 15.56
CA TYR A 208 -8.95 -25.12 15.97
C TYR A 208 -8.12 -26.11 16.77
N ALA A 209 -6.85 -26.29 16.43
CA ALA A 209 -5.95 -27.12 17.22
C ALA A 209 -5.67 -26.51 18.61
N VAL A 210 -5.60 -25.19 18.72
CA VAL A 210 -5.53 -24.51 20.03
C VAL A 210 -6.78 -24.83 20.84
N GLU A 211 -7.98 -24.66 20.27
CA GLU A 211 -9.24 -24.98 20.95
C GLU A 211 -9.29 -26.46 21.39
N GLU A 212 -8.98 -27.39 20.49
CA GLU A 212 -8.95 -28.82 20.80
C GLU A 212 -7.96 -29.16 21.93
N CYS A 213 -6.78 -28.54 21.91
CA CYS A 213 -5.81 -28.72 22.97
C CYS A 213 -6.28 -28.14 24.31
N LEU A 214 -6.92 -26.97 24.31
CA LEU A 214 -7.49 -26.37 25.52
C LEU A 214 -8.59 -27.25 26.12
N ASP A 215 -9.45 -27.82 25.27
CA ASP A 215 -10.51 -28.74 25.67
C ASP A 215 -9.92 -30.03 26.30
N LEU A 216 -8.82 -30.56 25.74
CA LEU A 216 -8.14 -31.75 26.27
C LEU A 216 -7.44 -31.51 27.61
N MET A 217 -7.00 -30.29 27.90
CA MET A 217 -6.27 -29.97 29.13
C MET A 217 -7.18 -29.77 30.35
N GLU A 218 -8.49 -29.60 30.15
CA GLU A 218 -9.53 -29.49 31.21
C GLU A 218 -9.11 -28.61 32.42
N TYR A 219 -8.57 -27.42 32.15
CA TYR A 219 -8.16 -26.50 33.22
C TYR A 219 -9.36 -26.10 34.09
N GLN A 220 -9.30 -26.47 35.37
CA GLN A 220 -10.35 -26.17 36.34
C GLN A 220 -10.50 -24.64 36.50
N ASN A 221 -11.75 -24.16 36.45
CA ASN A 221 -12.13 -22.75 36.62
C ASN A 221 -11.79 -21.83 35.44
N ILE A 222 -11.62 -22.36 34.22
CA ILE A 222 -11.55 -21.54 32.99
C ILE A 222 -12.75 -21.89 32.12
N ASP A 223 -13.58 -20.88 31.81
CA ASP A 223 -14.81 -21.05 31.03
C ASP A 223 -14.77 -20.28 29.71
N GLU A 224 -13.88 -19.29 29.58
CA GLU A 224 -13.79 -18.42 28.42
C GLU A 224 -12.37 -18.35 27.85
N TYR A 225 -12.25 -18.66 26.56
CA TYR A 225 -10.99 -18.61 25.84
C TYR A 225 -10.95 -17.42 24.87
N TYR A 226 -9.84 -16.69 24.93
CA TYR A 226 -9.52 -15.58 24.03
C TYR A 226 -8.24 -15.96 23.29
N ILE A 227 -8.32 -16.17 21.99
CA ILE A 227 -7.20 -16.65 21.18
C ILE A 227 -6.88 -15.59 20.12
N GLY A 228 -5.66 -15.08 20.15
CA GLY A 228 -5.12 -14.15 19.17
C GLY A 228 -3.96 -14.78 18.40
N VAL A 229 -4.00 -14.73 17.07
CA VAL A 229 -2.88 -15.14 16.21
C VAL A 229 -2.27 -13.90 15.55
N ASP A 230 -1.16 -13.45 16.11
CA ASP A 230 -0.38 -12.32 15.61
C ASP A 230 0.55 -12.74 14.46
N GLY A 231 0.51 -11.95 13.40
CA GLY A 231 1.39 -12.09 12.26
C GLY A 231 2.68 -11.29 12.44
N LYS A 232 3.39 -11.10 11.33
CA LYS A 232 4.59 -10.24 11.32
C LYS A 232 4.27 -8.75 11.49
N TRP A 233 3.10 -8.32 11.02
CA TRP A 233 2.75 -6.90 10.91
C TRP A 233 1.40 -6.54 11.53
N ASN A 234 0.52 -7.53 11.75
CA ASN A 234 -0.85 -7.31 12.21
C ASN A 234 -1.42 -8.60 12.79
N LEU A 235 -2.45 -8.46 13.63
CA LEU A 235 -3.27 -9.59 14.08
C LEU A 235 -3.97 -10.22 12.87
N LEU A 236 -3.83 -11.53 12.72
CA LEU A 236 -4.34 -12.27 11.56
C LEU A 236 -5.70 -12.91 11.85
N MET A 237 -5.89 -13.41 13.06
CA MET A 237 -7.08 -14.12 13.49
C MET A 237 -7.36 -13.86 14.96
N VAL A 238 -8.63 -13.77 15.29
CA VAL A 238 -9.11 -13.66 16.67
C VAL A 238 -10.29 -14.60 16.90
N LYS A 239 -10.32 -15.22 18.07
CA LYS A 239 -11.43 -16.07 18.52
C LYS A 239 -11.68 -15.79 19.99
N THR A 240 -12.88 -15.34 20.30
CA THR A 240 -13.36 -15.07 21.66
C THR A 240 -14.74 -15.74 21.84
N PRO A 241 -15.33 -15.73 23.04
CA PRO A 241 -16.68 -16.23 23.25
C PRO A 241 -17.74 -15.49 22.41
N TYR A 242 -17.44 -14.25 22.01
CA TYR A 242 -18.38 -13.34 21.36
C TYR A 242 -18.07 -13.13 19.87
N VAL A 243 -16.80 -13.17 19.47
CA VAL A 243 -16.32 -12.82 18.13
C VAL A 243 -15.39 -13.90 17.59
N SER A 244 -15.45 -14.14 16.28
CA SER A 244 -14.64 -15.15 15.62
C SER A 244 -14.27 -14.69 14.22
N ASP A 245 -13.14 -13.97 14.10
CA ASP A 245 -12.55 -13.62 12.80
C ASP A 245 -11.35 -14.52 12.49
N LEU A 246 -11.61 -15.52 11.66
CA LEU A 246 -10.58 -16.48 11.21
C LEU A 246 -10.22 -16.26 9.73
N GLY A 247 -10.50 -15.08 9.17
CA GLY A 247 -10.23 -14.76 7.76
C GLY A 247 -8.75 -14.88 7.37
N GLY A 248 -7.86 -14.64 8.33
CA GLY A 248 -6.43 -14.88 8.21
C GLY A 248 -5.67 -13.80 7.42
N ASP A 249 -6.27 -12.63 7.20
CA ASP A 249 -5.66 -11.48 6.54
C ASP A 249 -5.48 -10.30 7.52
N PHE A 250 -6.55 -9.91 8.22
CA PHE A 250 -6.55 -8.84 9.23
C PHE A 250 -7.72 -9.07 10.19
N ALA A 251 -7.44 -9.21 11.49
CA ALA A 251 -8.44 -9.28 12.56
C ALA A 251 -8.30 -8.05 13.47
N ASP A 252 -9.39 -7.64 14.12
CA ASP A 252 -9.40 -6.47 15.00
C ASP A 252 -8.80 -6.83 16.37
N LEU A 253 -7.84 -6.03 16.82
CA LEU A 253 -7.19 -6.22 18.12
C LEU A 253 -8.16 -5.91 19.28
N SER A 254 -9.10 -4.98 19.07
CA SER A 254 -10.07 -4.57 20.08
C SER A 254 -11.03 -5.69 20.49
N ASP A 255 -11.20 -6.72 19.66
CA ASP A 255 -11.99 -7.91 19.99
C ASP A 255 -11.42 -8.65 21.22
N LEU A 256 -10.13 -8.53 21.49
CA LEU A 256 -9.47 -9.11 22.67
C LEU A 256 -9.60 -8.23 23.92
N TYR A 257 -9.99 -6.95 23.83
CA TYR A 257 -10.05 -6.06 24.99
C TYR A 257 -11.03 -6.53 26.05
N THR A 258 -12.10 -7.20 25.63
CA THR A 258 -13.11 -7.78 26.54
C THR A 258 -12.52 -8.79 27.54
N PHE A 259 -11.34 -9.35 27.27
CA PHE A 259 -10.58 -10.14 28.23
C PHE A 259 -10.27 -9.35 29.53
N TYR A 260 -10.07 -8.03 29.45
CA TYR A 260 -9.65 -7.16 30.55
C TYR A 260 -10.79 -6.45 31.28
N ASP A 261 -12.04 -6.59 30.84
CA ASP A 261 -13.21 -5.85 31.39
C ASP A 261 -13.33 -5.97 32.91
N GLU A 262 -13.02 -7.13 33.46
CA GLU A 262 -13.11 -7.34 34.91
C GLU A 262 -11.92 -6.78 35.68
N PHE A 263 -10.76 -6.65 35.03
CA PHE A 263 -9.54 -6.08 35.62
C PHE A 263 -9.68 -4.58 35.82
N GLU A 264 -10.29 -3.89 34.84
CA GLU A 264 -10.61 -2.47 34.91
C GLU A 264 -11.58 -2.16 36.07
N ASN A 265 -12.64 -2.96 36.19
CA ASN A 265 -13.62 -2.80 37.27
C ASN A 265 -13.00 -2.94 38.67
N GLU A 266 -12.01 -3.81 38.85
CA GLU A 266 -11.29 -3.96 40.13
C GLU A 266 -10.31 -2.82 40.40
N LEU A 267 -9.61 -2.31 39.38
CA LEU A 267 -8.69 -1.17 39.52
C LEU A 267 -9.44 0.13 39.81
N VAL A 268 -10.57 0.37 39.14
CA VAL A 268 -11.46 1.50 39.42
C VAL A 268 -12.01 1.41 40.84
N ARG A 269 -12.43 0.21 41.28
CA ARG A 269 -12.91 -0.02 42.65
C ARG A 269 -11.82 0.25 43.68
N LYS A 270 -10.61 -0.30 43.52
CA LYS A 270 -9.47 -0.04 44.43
C LYS A 270 -9.07 1.43 44.47
N ARG A 271 -9.10 2.13 43.33
CA ARG A 271 -8.82 3.57 43.25
C ARG A 271 -9.87 4.38 44.04
N ASN A 272 -11.14 4.03 43.89
CA ASN A 272 -12.23 4.70 44.61
C ASN A 272 -12.21 4.41 46.11
N ASP A 273 -11.90 3.17 46.52
CA ASP A 273 -11.75 2.80 47.93
C ASP A 273 -10.57 3.57 48.58
N THR A 274 -9.45 3.72 47.86
CA THR A 274 -8.28 4.50 48.32
C THR A 274 -8.61 5.99 48.46
N LEU A 275 -9.38 6.57 47.53
CA LEU A 275 -9.81 7.96 47.61
C LEU A 275 -10.76 8.22 48.79
N MET A 276 -11.63 7.25 49.10
CA MET A 276 -12.54 7.31 50.24
C MET A 276 -11.80 7.24 51.58
N GLU A 277 -10.77 6.40 51.71
CA GLU A 277 -9.94 6.32 52.92
C GLU A 277 -9.15 7.62 53.18
N VAL A 278 -8.70 8.28 52.12
CA VAL A 278 -7.99 9.58 52.20
C VAL A 278 -8.94 10.72 52.61
N GLU A 279 -10.20 10.73 52.16
CA GLU A 279 -11.20 11.71 52.60
C GLU A 279 -11.59 11.55 54.07
N ILE A 280 -11.70 10.30 54.56
CA ILE A 280 -12.03 10.01 55.97
C ILE A 280 -10.89 10.44 56.90
N GLN A 281 -9.62 10.25 56.52
CA GLN A 281 -8.47 10.74 57.30
C GLN A 281 -8.29 12.26 57.29
N SER A 282 -8.94 12.97 56.36
CA SER A 282 -8.90 14.43 56.27
C SER A 282 -10.00 15.14 57.08
N THR A 283 -10.92 14.37 57.67
CA THR A 283 -12.10 14.85 58.40
C THR A 283 -12.10 14.53 59.90
N GLU A 284 -11.04 13.91 60.42
CA GLU A 284 -10.71 13.81 61.86
C GLU A 284 -9.60 14.79 62.25
#